data_AF-A0A087LY28-F1
#
_entry.id   AF-A0A087LY28-F1
#
_cell.length_a   1.000
_cell.length_b   1.000
_cell.length_c   1.000
_cell.angle_alpha   90.00
_cell.angle_beta   90.00
_cell.angle_gamma   90.00
#
_symmetry.space_group_name_H-M   'P 1'
#
loop_
_entity.id
_entity.type
_entity.pdbx_description
1 polymer ?
#
loop_
_entity_poly.entity_id
_entity_poly.type
_entity_poly.pdbx_seq_one_letter_code
_entity_poly.pdbx_strand_id
1 'polypeptide(L)'
;MAKQAPPGKVVTASFTATTPKSFSLANGDPAAITQLRAIEDRAARVKARARAHFGKYEETWVVKESVALWKKRAGLAEVTPALPTLAKEYTAQSVMTEARRNVRARMTQRLTSINGIRTRMSNSVIRNLQARSPSQSQGPGKNISQKRGSPSQ
;
A
#
# COMPACT_ATOMS: atom_id res chain seq x y z
N MET A 1 -2.43 -16.00 57.52
CA MET A 1 -1.36 -15.68 56.54
C MET A 1 -1.97 -15.64 55.14
N ALA A 2 -2.31 -14.45 54.63
CA ALA A 2 -2.94 -14.27 53.32
C ALA A 2 -1.87 -14.02 52.25
N LYS A 3 -1.82 -14.87 51.22
CA LYS A 3 -0.93 -14.72 50.06
C LYS A 3 -1.49 -13.61 49.14
N GLN A 4 -0.76 -12.52 48.98
CA GLN A 4 -1.04 -11.50 47.97
C GLN A 4 -0.77 -12.06 46.57
N ALA A 5 -1.77 -11.98 45.69
CA ALA A 5 -1.62 -12.26 44.27
C ALA A 5 -0.83 -11.12 43.58
N PRO A 6 -0.02 -11.42 42.53
CA PRO A 6 0.73 -10.38 41.84
C PRO A 6 -0.22 -9.43 41.09
N PRO A 7 0.09 -8.12 41.02
CA PRO A 7 -0.73 -7.16 40.30
C PRO A 7 -0.76 -7.54 38.81
N GLY A 8 -1.97 -7.74 38.31
CA GLY A 8 -2.23 -7.97 36.89
C GLY A 8 -1.59 -6.87 36.06
N LYS A 9 -0.78 -7.26 35.09
CA LYS A 9 -0.30 -6.34 34.05
C LYS A 9 -1.53 -5.74 33.39
N VAL A 10 -1.81 -4.47 33.72
CA VAL A 10 -2.73 -3.65 32.94
C VAL A 10 -2.09 -3.53 31.57
N VAL A 11 -2.56 -4.33 30.62
CA VAL A 11 -2.27 -4.12 29.21
C VAL A 11 -3.02 -2.84 28.85
N THR A 12 -2.42 -1.70 29.14
CA THR A 12 -2.78 -0.45 28.48
C THR A 12 -2.48 -0.71 27.02
N ALA A 13 -3.50 -1.12 26.26
CA ALA A 13 -3.47 -1.07 24.82
C ALA A 13 -3.08 0.35 24.47
N SER A 14 -1.79 0.57 24.15
CA SER A 14 -1.33 1.90 23.82
C SER A 14 -2.18 2.32 22.65
N PHE A 15 -2.86 3.44 22.81
CA PHE A 15 -3.57 4.14 21.77
C PHE A 15 -2.53 4.72 20.81
N THR A 16 -1.67 3.86 20.24
CA THR A 16 -0.87 4.14 19.07
C THR A 16 -1.84 4.14 17.90
N ALA A 17 -2.68 5.17 17.91
CA ALA A 17 -3.47 5.61 16.78
C ALA A 17 -2.56 5.53 15.55
N THR A 18 -3.07 4.85 14.54
CA THR A 18 -2.44 4.31 13.34
C THR A 18 -1.74 5.39 12.51
N THR A 19 -0.74 6.05 13.11
CA THR A 19 -0.03 7.18 12.54
C THR A 19 0.97 6.58 11.57
N PRO A 20 0.83 6.80 10.25
CA PRO A 20 1.72 6.19 9.28
C PRO A 20 3.17 6.57 9.57
N LYS A 21 4.11 5.63 9.39
CA LYS A 21 5.56 5.83 9.66
C LYS A 21 6.15 7.06 8.93
N SER A 22 5.54 7.51 7.84
CA SER A 22 5.90 8.77 7.17
C SER A 22 5.74 9.99 8.08
N PHE A 23 4.71 10.05 8.92
CA PHE A 23 4.50 11.18 9.83
C PHE A 23 5.54 11.25 10.94
N SER A 24 6.01 10.11 11.46
CA SER A 24 7.13 10.10 12.40
C SER A 24 8.44 10.53 11.74
N LEU A 25 8.65 10.21 10.46
CA LEU A 25 9.86 10.58 9.71
C LEU A 25 9.88 12.05 9.29
N ALA A 26 8.76 12.77 9.35
CA ALA A 26 8.70 14.19 9.06
C ALA A 26 9.32 15.06 10.18
N ASN A 27 9.70 14.47 11.33
CA ASN A 27 10.39 15.13 12.44
C ASN A 27 9.76 16.47 12.88
N GLY A 28 8.43 16.60 12.79
CA GLY A 28 7.72 17.81 13.21
C GLY A 28 7.68 18.94 12.19
N ASP A 29 8.23 18.79 10.97
CA ASP A 29 8.12 19.81 9.93
C ASP A 29 6.63 20.05 9.55
N PRO A 30 6.07 21.25 9.83
CA PRO A 30 4.67 21.54 9.56
C PRO A 30 4.30 21.45 8.08
N ALA A 31 5.23 21.80 7.18
CA ALA A 31 4.99 21.78 5.74
C ALA A 31 4.89 20.33 5.24
N ALA A 32 5.83 19.47 5.67
CA ALA A 32 5.80 18.04 5.41
C ALA A 32 4.53 17.36 5.92
N ILE A 33 4.17 17.64 7.17
CA ILE A 33 2.97 17.06 7.80
C ILE A 33 1.71 17.46 7.02
N THR A 34 1.62 18.72 6.58
CA THR A 34 0.48 19.20 5.77
C THR A 34 0.39 18.46 4.44
N GLN A 35 1.53 18.27 3.75
CA GLN A 35 1.57 17.51 2.49
C GLN A 35 1.19 16.04 2.69
N LEU A 36 1.69 15.40 3.74
CA LEU A 36 1.34 14.02 4.07
C LEU A 36 -0.15 13.85 4.39
N ARG A 37 -0.76 14.79 5.12
CA ARG A 37 -2.22 14.81 5.35
C ARG A 37 -3.00 14.94 4.05
N ALA A 38 -2.60 15.87 3.18
CA ALA A 38 -3.24 16.05 1.88
C ALA A 38 -3.18 14.77 1.01
N ILE A 39 -2.07 14.02 1.08
CA ILE A 39 -1.91 12.73 0.40
C ILE A 39 -2.87 11.68 0.97
N GLU A 40 -2.94 11.55 2.30
CA GLU A 40 -3.87 10.64 2.99
C GLU A 40 -5.34 10.96 2.63
N ASP A 41 -5.73 12.23 2.70
CA ASP A 41 -7.09 12.67 2.38
C ASP A 41 -7.45 12.39 0.91
N ARG A 42 -6.51 12.66 0.00
CA ARG A 42 -6.70 12.36 -1.43
C ARG A 42 -6.87 10.86 -1.64
N ALA A 43 -6.04 10.03 -1.02
CA ALA A 43 -6.16 8.58 -1.11
C ALA A 43 -7.48 8.09 -0.50
N ALA A 44 -7.93 8.65 0.62
CA ALA A 44 -9.22 8.35 1.25
C ALA A 44 -10.39 8.68 0.30
N ARG A 45 -10.41 9.87 -0.30
CA ARG A 45 -11.44 10.26 -1.29
C ARG A 45 -11.47 9.34 -2.51
N VAL A 46 -10.30 8.94 -3.02
CA VAL A 46 -10.22 8.01 -4.15
C VAL A 46 -10.72 6.61 -3.76
N LYS A 47 -10.35 6.11 -2.57
CA LYS A 47 -10.88 4.83 -2.04
C LYS A 47 -12.40 4.87 -1.87
N ALA A 48 -12.94 5.96 -1.31
CA ALA A 48 -14.38 6.14 -1.13
C ALA A 48 -15.12 6.13 -2.47
N ARG A 49 -14.63 6.88 -3.46
CA ARG A 49 -15.20 6.86 -4.83
C ARG A 49 -15.12 5.49 -5.48
N ALA A 50 -13.99 4.78 -5.34
CA ALA A 50 -13.86 3.42 -5.87
C ALA A 50 -14.88 2.47 -5.23
N ARG A 51 -15.09 2.54 -3.91
CA ARG A 51 -16.08 1.72 -3.20
C ARG A 51 -17.51 2.07 -3.59
N ALA A 52 -17.84 3.35 -3.68
CA ALA A 52 -19.16 3.80 -4.13
C ALA A 52 -19.45 3.31 -5.56
N HIS A 53 -18.47 3.44 -6.46
CA HIS A 53 -18.59 2.94 -7.83
C HIS A 53 -18.73 1.41 -7.87
N PHE A 54 -17.98 0.70 -7.03
CA PHE A 54 -18.11 -0.75 -6.92
C PHE A 54 -19.50 -1.14 -6.44
N GLY A 55 -20.00 -0.55 -5.34
CA GLY A 55 -21.33 -0.85 -4.81
C GLY A 55 -22.45 -0.57 -5.81
N LYS A 56 -22.32 0.48 -6.63
CA LYS A 56 -23.32 0.81 -7.66
C LYS A 56 -23.34 -0.18 -8.83
N TYR A 57 -22.21 -0.76 -9.19
CA TYR A 57 -22.05 -1.53 -10.44
C TYR A 57 -21.64 -2.99 -10.24
N GLU A 58 -21.54 -3.48 -9.00
CA GLU A 58 -21.10 -4.85 -8.68
C GLU A 58 -21.93 -5.87 -9.45
N GLU A 59 -23.26 -5.81 -9.36
CA GLU A 59 -24.15 -6.78 -10.01
C GLU A 59 -24.01 -6.78 -11.53
N THR A 60 -24.00 -5.60 -12.16
CA THR A 60 -23.81 -5.47 -13.60
C THR A 60 -22.48 -6.07 -14.05
N TRP A 61 -21.41 -5.84 -13.29
CA TRP A 61 -20.11 -6.42 -13.59
C TRP A 61 -20.07 -7.93 -13.38
N VAL A 62 -20.75 -8.44 -12.36
CA VAL A 62 -20.86 -9.89 -12.12
C VAL A 62 -21.59 -10.57 -13.26
N VAL A 63 -22.69 -10.00 -13.76
CA VAL A 63 -23.42 -10.56 -14.91
C VAL A 63 -22.56 -10.54 -16.18
N LYS A 64 -21.85 -9.43 -16.45
CA LYS A 64 -20.94 -9.38 -17.60
C LYS A 64 -19.81 -10.40 -17.49
N GLU A 65 -19.24 -10.55 -16.30
CA GLU A 65 -18.18 -11.50 -16.01
C GLU A 65 -18.67 -12.95 -16.13
N SER A 66 -19.87 -13.27 -15.66
CA SER A 66 -20.43 -14.62 -15.77
C SER A 66 -20.66 -15.01 -17.23
N VAL A 67 -21.17 -14.11 -18.06
CA VAL A 67 -21.29 -14.32 -19.51
C VAL A 67 -19.91 -14.53 -20.16
N ALA A 68 -18.91 -13.74 -19.77
CA ALA A 68 -17.55 -13.90 -20.28
C ALA A 68 -16.93 -15.25 -19.90
N LEU A 69 -17.12 -15.70 -18.66
CA LEU A 69 -16.67 -17.02 -18.18
C LEU A 69 -17.36 -18.15 -18.95
N TRP A 70 -18.67 -18.04 -19.17
CA TRP A 70 -19.42 -19.00 -19.98
C TRP A 70 -18.88 -19.10 -21.41
N LYS A 71 -18.67 -17.96 -22.09
CA LYS A 71 -18.11 -17.93 -23.45
C LYS A 71 -16.71 -18.53 -23.50
N LYS A 72 -15.84 -18.16 -22.56
CA LYS A 72 -14.48 -18.71 -22.46
C LYS A 72 -14.51 -20.23 -22.31
N ARG A 73 -15.47 -20.75 -21.54
CA ARG A 73 -15.59 -22.19 -21.32
C ARG A 73 -16.18 -22.93 -22.51
N ALA A 74 -17.17 -22.36 -23.20
CA ALA A 74 -17.70 -22.92 -24.44
C ALA A 74 -16.59 -23.10 -25.48
N GLY A 75 -15.76 -22.06 -25.68
CA GLY A 75 -14.60 -22.16 -26.58
C GLY A 75 -13.56 -23.19 -26.12
N LEU A 76 -13.35 -23.38 -24.81
CA LEU A 76 -12.45 -24.43 -24.31
C LEU A 76 -13.03 -25.84 -24.53
N ALA A 77 -14.35 -26.01 -24.43
CA ALA A 77 -15.01 -27.29 -24.67
C ALA A 77 -14.94 -27.71 -26.15
N GLU A 78 -14.97 -26.75 -27.07
CA GLU A 78 -14.76 -27.00 -28.50
C GLU A 78 -13.33 -27.47 -28.80
N VAL A 79 -12.32 -26.90 -28.13
CA VAL A 79 -10.90 -27.21 -28.36
C VAL A 79 -10.44 -28.48 -27.64
N THR A 80 -11.02 -28.78 -26.48
CA THR A 80 -10.62 -29.94 -25.68
C THR A 80 -11.84 -30.55 -24.99
N PRO A 81 -12.49 -31.57 -25.58
CA PRO A 81 -13.56 -32.27 -24.91
C PRO A 81 -13.01 -32.91 -23.63
N ALA A 82 -13.55 -32.50 -22.48
CA ALA A 82 -13.11 -33.02 -21.19
C ALA A 82 -13.43 -34.52 -21.08
N LEU A 83 -12.47 -35.30 -20.56
CA LEU A 83 -12.71 -36.69 -20.18
C LEU A 83 -13.86 -36.75 -19.14
N PRO A 84 -14.89 -37.60 -19.35
CA PRO A 84 -16.12 -37.59 -18.55
C PRO A 84 -15.91 -37.74 -17.05
N THR A 85 -14.82 -38.39 -16.63
CA THR A 85 -14.50 -38.72 -15.23
C THR A 85 -13.95 -37.55 -14.41
N LEU A 86 -13.55 -36.44 -15.04
CA LEU A 86 -12.96 -35.26 -14.39
C LEU A 86 -13.74 -33.96 -14.62
N ALA A 87 -14.87 -34.03 -15.34
CA ALA A 87 -15.70 -32.87 -15.61
C ALA A 87 -16.41 -32.43 -14.32
N LYS A 88 -15.77 -31.54 -13.54
CA LYS A 88 -16.47 -30.77 -12.51
C LYS A 88 -17.69 -30.13 -13.16
N GLU A 89 -18.88 -30.56 -12.74
CA GLU A 89 -20.14 -30.00 -13.20
C GLU A 89 -20.12 -28.49 -12.98
N TYR A 90 -20.05 -27.76 -14.08
CA TYR A 90 -19.99 -26.31 -14.05
C TYR A 90 -21.41 -25.79 -14.14
N THR A 91 -22.01 -25.59 -12.98
CA THR A 91 -23.38 -25.11 -12.86
C THR A 91 -23.43 -23.59 -13.02
N ALA A 92 -24.61 -23.05 -13.35
CA ALA A 92 -24.82 -21.60 -13.37
C ALA A 92 -24.39 -20.94 -12.05
N GLN A 93 -24.61 -21.63 -10.91
CA GLN A 93 -24.23 -21.15 -9.60
C GLN A 93 -22.72 -21.09 -9.38
N SER A 94 -21.96 -22.07 -9.88
CA SER A 94 -20.49 -22.02 -9.80
C SER A 94 -19.93 -20.86 -10.63
N VAL A 95 -20.50 -20.59 -11.81
CA VAL A 95 -20.08 -19.47 -12.66
C VAL A 95 -20.34 -18.13 -11.99
N MET A 96 -21.53 -17.96 -11.39
CA MET A 96 -21.87 -16.73 -10.68
C MET A 96 -20.99 -16.51 -9.45
N THR A 97 -20.63 -17.59 -8.75
CA THR A 97 -19.70 -17.53 -7.61
C THR A 97 -18.30 -17.10 -8.06
N GLU A 98 -17.80 -17.68 -9.15
CA GLU A 98 -16.50 -17.32 -9.74
C GLU A 98 -16.48 -15.88 -10.27
N ALA A 99 -17.55 -15.45 -10.96
CA ALA A 99 -17.72 -14.09 -11.45
C ALA A 99 -17.66 -13.07 -10.30
N ARG A 100 -18.40 -13.32 -9.20
CA ARG A 100 -18.34 -12.49 -7.98
C ARG A 100 -16.93 -12.43 -7.41
N ARG A 101 -16.23 -13.57 -7.33
CA ARG A 101 -14.84 -13.63 -6.85
C ARG A 101 -13.92 -12.77 -7.72
N ASN A 102 -14.01 -12.88 -9.04
CA ASN A 102 -13.17 -12.12 -9.98
C ASN A 102 -13.44 -10.61 -9.87
N VAL A 103 -14.71 -10.21 -9.83
CA VAL A 103 -15.11 -8.80 -9.67
C VAL A 103 -14.57 -8.22 -8.36
N ARG A 104 -14.71 -8.95 -7.24
CA ARG A 104 -14.15 -8.54 -5.94
C ARG A 104 -12.62 -8.51 -5.94
N ALA A 105 -11.97 -9.48 -6.59
CA ALA A 105 -10.51 -9.51 -6.71
C ALA A 105 -9.98 -8.27 -7.46
N ARG A 106 -10.64 -7.86 -8.56
CA ARG A 106 -10.31 -6.61 -9.27
C ARG A 106 -10.44 -5.38 -8.38
N MET A 107 -11.49 -5.34 -7.55
CA MET A 107 -11.67 -4.25 -6.59
C MET A 107 -10.56 -4.21 -5.52
N THR A 108 -10.20 -5.38 -4.97
CA THR A 108 -9.09 -5.50 -4.03
C THR A 108 -7.78 -5.03 -4.64
N GLN A 109 -7.44 -5.46 -5.87
CA GLN A 109 -6.26 -4.98 -6.60
C GLN A 109 -6.27 -3.46 -6.77
N ARG A 110 -7.43 -2.88 -7.13
CA ARG A 110 -7.56 -1.42 -7.27
C ARG A 110 -7.27 -0.70 -5.95
N LEU A 111 -7.81 -1.18 -4.83
CA LEU A 111 -7.55 -0.61 -3.51
C LEU A 111 -6.08 -0.74 -3.11
N THR A 112 -5.44 -1.88 -3.38
CA THR A 112 -4.02 -2.09 -3.15
C THR A 112 -3.17 -1.12 -3.97
N SER A 113 -3.52 -0.91 -5.25
CA SER A 113 -2.84 0.06 -6.12
C SER A 113 -2.94 1.50 -5.59
N ILE A 114 -4.12 1.91 -5.12
CA ILE A 114 -4.32 3.24 -4.50
C ILE A 114 -3.41 3.40 -3.27
N ASN A 115 -3.35 2.38 -2.39
CA ASN A 115 -2.46 2.42 -1.23
C ASN A 115 -0.98 2.44 -1.65
N GLY A 116 -0.60 1.70 -2.69
CA GLY A 116 0.76 1.73 -3.24
C GLY A 116 1.15 3.11 -3.76
N ILE A 117 0.25 3.80 -4.48
CA ILE A 117 0.46 5.19 -4.93
C ILE A 117 0.62 6.13 -3.73
N ARG A 118 -0.26 6.02 -2.72
CA ARG A 118 -0.18 6.81 -1.48
C ARG A 118 1.18 6.67 -0.82
N THR A 119 1.67 5.43 -0.66
CA THR A 119 2.98 5.15 -0.06
C THR A 119 4.11 5.76 -0.88
N ARG A 120 4.09 5.63 -2.22
CA ARG A 120 5.12 6.25 -3.08
C ARG A 120 5.15 7.77 -2.95
N MET A 121 3.98 8.42 -2.93
CA MET A 121 3.88 9.87 -2.75
C MET A 121 4.40 10.30 -1.38
N SER A 122 4.00 9.60 -0.31
CA SER A 122 4.46 9.88 1.04
C SER A 122 5.98 9.74 1.17
N ASN A 123 6.56 8.67 0.61
CA ASN A 123 8.01 8.45 0.60
C ASN A 123 8.74 9.52 -0.22
N SER A 124 8.12 10.07 -1.27
CA SER A 124 8.69 11.19 -2.03
C SER A 124 8.81 12.44 -1.18
N VAL A 125 7.79 12.76 -0.36
CA VAL A 125 7.85 13.89 0.58
C VAL A 125 9.01 13.70 1.55
N ILE A 126 9.12 12.53 2.17
CA ILE A 126 10.21 12.25 3.13
C ILE A 126 11.60 12.32 2.50
N ARG A 127 11.78 11.76 1.31
CA ARG A 127 13.07 11.85 0.60
C ARG A 127 13.45 13.29 0.29
N ASN A 128 12.48 14.11 -0.13
CA ASN A 128 12.73 15.53 -0.42
C ASN A 128 13.08 16.33 0.85
N LEU A 129 12.55 15.95 2.01
CA LEU A 129 12.96 16.56 3.28
C LEU A 129 14.38 16.20 3.64
N GLN A 130 14.75 14.93 3.55
CA GLN A 130 16.12 14.47 3.80
C GLN A 130 17.13 15.10 2.83
N ALA A 131 16.74 15.27 1.56
CA ALA A 131 17.55 15.93 0.53
C ALA A 131 17.67 17.45 0.72
N ARG A 132 16.81 18.08 1.53
CA ARG A 132 16.95 19.49 1.96
C ARG A 132 17.82 19.64 3.22
N SER A 133 18.18 18.55 3.87
CA SER A 133 19.10 18.53 5.02
C SER A 133 20.60 18.31 4.72
N PRO A 134 21.20 18.59 3.54
CA PRO A 134 22.65 18.61 3.42
C PRO A 134 23.19 20.00 3.81
N SER A 135 24.22 20.02 4.66
CA SER A 135 25.04 21.19 5.09
C SER A 135 24.70 21.86 6.44
N GLN A 136 25.11 21.22 7.55
CA GLN A 136 25.68 21.93 8.71
C GLN A 136 26.92 21.17 9.23
N SER A 137 28.08 21.46 8.63
CA SER A 137 29.50 21.27 9.07
C SER A 137 30.34 20.94 7.83
N GLN A 138 31.35 21.65 7.33
CA GLN A 138 32.29 22.65 7.83
C GLN A 138 32.74 23.53 6.64
N GLY A 139 33.04 24.81 6.92
CA GLY A 139 33.42 25.84 5.94
C GLY A 139 34.81 25.70 5.29
N PRO A 140 35.26 26.72 4.53
CA PRO A 140 36.49 26.69 3.76
C PRO A 140 37.70 26.92 4.67
N GLY A 141 38.23 25.85 5.24
CA GLY A 141 39.50 25.87 5.96
C GLY A 141 40.69 25.96 5.00
N LYS A 142 41.03 27.17 4.56
CA LYS A 142 42.40 27.48 4.12
C LYS A 142 43.35 27.20 5.27
N ASN A 143 44.09 26.09 5.23
CA ASN A 143 45.35 25.95 5.96
C ASN A 143 46.48 25.84 4.96
N ILE A 144 47.00 27.01 4.59
CA ILE A 144 48.32 27.15 3.98
C ILE A 144 49.31 26.82 5.10
N SER A 145 49.84 25.58 5.11
CA SER A 145 51.00 25.25 5.93
C SER A 145 52.23 25.31 5.04
N GLN A 146 52.74 26.54 4.92
CA GLN A 146 54.07 26.85 4.42
C GLN A 146 55.08 26.25 5.40
N LYS A 147 55.78 25.16 5.04
CA LYS A 147 56.99 24.74 5.77
C LYS A 147 58.16 24.62 4.80
N ARG A 148 59.09 25.55 4.98
CA ARG A 148 60.38 25.74 4.32
C ARG A 148 61.41 24.70 4.80
N GLY A 149 62.35 24.34 3.91
CA GLY A 149 63.71 23.80 4.21
C GLY A 149 63.76 22.31 4.59
N SER A 150 64.67 21.46 4.08
CA SER A 150 65.95 21.66 3.37
C SER A 150 66.30 20.38 2.59
N PRO A 151 67.11 20.43 1.51
CA PRO A 151 67.78 19.27 0.95
C PRO A 151 69.14 19.07 1.64
N SER A 152 69.38 17.88 2.19
CA SER A 152 70.73 17.44 2.56
C SER A 152 71.30 16.60 1.41
N GLN A 153 72.58 16.85 1.14
CA GLN A 153 73.43 16.21 0.14
C GLN A 153 73.55 14.70 0.32
#